data_AF-A0ABD3YNQ9-F1
#
_entry.id   AF-A0ABD3YNQ9-F1
#
_cell.length_a   1.000
_cell.length_b   1.000
_cell.length_c   1.000
_cell.angle_alpha   90.00
_cell.angle_beta   90.00
_cell.angle_gamma   90.00
#
_symmetry.space_group_name_H-M   'P 1'
#
loop_
_entity.id
_entity.type
_entity.pdbx_description
1 polymer ?
#
loop_
_entity_poly.entity_id
_entity_poly.type
_entity_poly.pdbx_seq_one_letter_code
_entity_poly.pdbx_strand_id
1 'polypeptide(L)'
;MHADRLSWATKDAAIVHELIALLDLSDKECALLAGLAEQAKAISPALIEDFYQRLLSQEATREFITDQKRLGESLATWFCELFGGVYDDTYALKRLNIGLIHVRIGLPVRYPLVMLDLIARYGEEVAGQAGAEALTAFRKVLALDVATFNQAYENNQLQHLADLTGNERLARRLLSGG
;
A
#
# COMPACT_ATOMS: atom_id res chain seq x y z
N MET A 1 15.78 -7.32 -31.26
CA MET A 1 14.88 -6.17 -31.05
C MET A 1 13.90 -6.55 -29.95
N HIS A 2 14.25 -6.37 -28.68
CA HIS A 2 13.30 -6.66 -27.59
C HIS A 2 12.33 -5.48 -27.51
N ALA A 3 11.05 -5.75 -27.82
CA ALA A 3 9.95 -4.82 -27.61
C ALA A 3 9.91 -4.40 -26.14
N ASP A 4 9.57 -3.13 -25.89
CA ASP A 4 9.44 -2.62 -24.53
C ASP A 4 8.34 -3.39 -23.79
N ARG A 5 8.58 -3.73 -22.52
CA ARG A 5 7.63 -4.52 -21.73
C ARG A 5 6.39 -3.67 -21.48
N LEU A 6 5.19 -4.25 -21.64
CA LEU A 6 3.92 -3.55 -21.41
C LEU A 6 3.82 -3.00 -19.97
N SER A 7 4.34 -3.72 -18.98
CA SER A 7 4.38 -3.27 -17.58
C SER A 7 5.25 -2.05 -17.33
N TRP A 8 6.13 -1.66 -18.27
CA TRP A 8 6.88 -0.40 -18.16
C TRP A 8 6.08 0.82 -18.63
N ALA A 9 5.00 0.59 -19.38
CA ALA A 9 4.13 1.66 -19.88
C ALA A 9 3.03 2.04 -18.87
N THR A 10 2.61 1.12 -18.00
CA THR A 10 1.69 1.43 -16.89
C THR A 10 2.43 2.26 -15.83
N LYS A 11 1.97 3.48 -15.59
CA LYS A 11 2.58 4.43 -14.64
C LYS A 11 1.51 5.05 -13.75
N ASP A 12 1.96 5.61 -12.64
CA ASP A 12 1.15 6.42 -11.74
C ASP A 12 -0.17 5.72 -11.34
N ALA A 13 -1.28 6.46 -11.38
CA ALA A 13 -2.58 5.97 -10.95
C ALA A 13 -3.08 4.77 -11.77
N ALA A 14 -2.70 4.68 -13.06
CA ALA A 14 -3.18 3.65 -13.98
C ALA A 14 -2.78 2.22 -13.57
N ILE A 15 -1.80 2.08 -12.69
CA ILE A 15 -1.37 0.79 -12.11
C ILE A 15 -2.53 0.10 -11.40
N VAL A 16 -3.45 0.87 -10.81
CA VAL A 16 -4.61 0.31 -10.11
C VAL A 16 -5.50 -0.53 -11.03
N HIS A 17 -5.67 -0.11 -12.29
CA HIS A 17 -6.50 -0.83 -13.27
C HIS A 17 -5.88 -2.17 -13.66
N GLU A 18 -4.55 -2.18 -13.88
CA GLU A 18 -3.81 -3.41 -14.18
C GLU A 18 -3.90 -4.40 -13.01
N LEU A 19 -3.67 -3.92 -11.79
CA LEU A 19 -3.67 -4.75 -10.59
C LEU A 19 -5.08 -5.27 -10.23
N ILE A 20 -6.12 -4.45 -10.38
CA ILE A 20 -7.51 -4.87 -10.19
C ILE A 20 -7.90 -5.97 -11.19
N ALA A 21 -7.51 -5.80 -12.47
CA ALA A 21 -7.76 -6.81 -13.49
C ALA A 21 -7.02 -8.12 -13.17
N LEU A 22 -5.79 -8.06 -12.68
CA LEU A 22 -5.01 -9.24 -12.30
C LEU A 22 -5.58 -9.95 -11.05
N LEU A 23 -6.12 -9.19 -10.10
CA LEU A 23 -6.72 -9.71 -8.87
C LEU A 23 -8.15 -10.24 -9.08
N ASP A 24 -8.76 -9.95 -10.24
CA ASP A 24 -10.18 -10.21 -10.52
C ASP A 24 -11.06 -9.67 -9.38
N LEU A 25 -10.83 -8.40 -8.99
CA LEU A 25 -11.60 -7.75 -7.94
C LEU A 25 -12.94 -7.27 -8.49
N SER A 26 -14.03 -7.87 -8.00
CA SER A 26 -15.38 -7.63 -8.50
C SER A 26 -16.10 -6.50 -7.75
N ASP A 27 -17.08 -5.87 -8.40
CA ASP A 27 -17.96 -4.87 -7.77
C ASP A 27 -18.70 -5.43 -6.55
N LYS A 28 -19.04 -6.72 -6.55
CA LYS A 28 -19.65 -7.40 -5.40
C LYS A 28 -18.69 -7.42 -4.21
N GLU A 29 -17.43 -7.75 -4.43
CA GLU A 29 -16.39 -7.74 -3.38
C GLU A 29 -16.15 -6.32 -2.85
N CYS A 30 -16.11 -5.32 -3.75
CA CYS A 30 -16.03 -3.91 -3.37
C CYS A 30 -17.21 -3.48 -2.48
N ALA A 31 -18.44 -3.85 -2.84
CA ALA A 31 -19.63 -3.56 -2.05
C ALA A 31 -19.65 -4.27 -0.70
N LEU A 32 -19.15 -5.52 -0.63
CA LEU A 32 -19.00 -6.25 0.62
C LEU A 32 -18.05 -5.53 1.58
N LEU A 33 -16.90 -5.05 1.07
CA LEU A 33 -15.94 -4.30 1.89
C LEU A 33 -16.50 -2.94 2.33
N ALA A 34 -17.21 -2.23 1.45
CA ALA A 34 -17.89 -0.98 1.80
C ALA A 34 -18.87 -1.17 2.98
N GLY A 35 -19.57 -2.30 3.04
CA GLY A 35 -20.48 -2.65 4.13
C GLY A 35 -19.80 -2.87 5.49
N LEU A 36 -18.47 -2.93 5.53
CA LEU A 36 -17.66 -3.16 6.73
C LEU A 36 -16.94 -1.90 7.23
N ALA A 37 -17.19 -0.74 6.63
CA ALA A 37 -16.47 0.50 6.95
C ALA A 37 -16.61 0.92 8.44
N GLU A 38 -17.80 0.76 9.04
CA GLU A 38 -18.01 1.12 10.45
C GLU A 38 -17.30 0.15 11.40
N GLN A 39 -17.21 -1.13 11.06
CA GLN A 39 -16.46 -2.14 11.81
C GLN A 39 -14.96 -1.86 11.74
N ALA A 40 -14.44 -1.50 10.56
CA ALA A 40 -13.05 -1.09 10.38
C ALA A 40 -12.72 0.14 11.23
N LYS A 41 -13.61 1.13 11.27
CA LYS A 41 -13.48 2.32 12.11
C LYS A 41 -13.56 2.01 13.61
N ALA A 42 -14.43 1.09 14.01
CA ALA A 42 -14.56 0.69 15.41
C ALA A 42 -13.32 -0.02 15.94
N ILE A 43 -12.65 -0.84 15.12
CA ILE A 43 -11.46 -1.59 15.52
C ILE A 43 -10.16 -0.77 15.40
N SER A 44 -10.14 0.28 14.55
CA SER A 44 -8.92 1.02 14.25
C SER A 44 -8.17 1.58 15.48
N PRO A 45 -8.81 2.04 16.57
CA PRO A 45 -8.08 2.49 17.76
C PRO A 45 -7.19 1.40 18.38
N ALA A 46 -7.66 0.15 18.43
CA ALA A 46 -6.88 -0.97 18.94
C ALA A 46 -5.72 -1.31 18.00
N LEU A 47 -5.96 -1.29 16.69
CA LEU A 47 -4.90 -1.46 15.70
C LEU A 47 -3.78 -0.43 15.87
N ILE A 48 -4.14 0.84 16.04
CA ILE A 48 -3.18 1.95 16.17
C ILE A 48 -2.33 1.77 17.42
N GLU A 49 -2.93 1.42 18.55
CA GLU A 49 -2.20 1.17 19.80
C GLU A 49 -1.15 0.07 19.61
N ASP A 50 -1.57 -1.11 19.11
CA ASP A 50 -0.67 -2.23 18.83
C ASP A 50 0.44 -1.85 17.84
N PHE A 51 0.10 -1.07 16.82
CA PHE A 51 1.02 -0.66 15.76
C PHE A 51 2.14 0.22 16.32
N TYR A 52 1.79 1.25 17.09
CA TYR A 52 2.80 2.14 17.68
C TYR A 52 3.52 1.50 18.85
N GLN A 53 2.87 0.66 19.66
CA GLN A 53 3.56 -0.13 20.68
C GLN A 53 4.70 -0.94 20.05
N ARG A 54 4.46 -1.59 18.90
CA ARG A 54 5.49 -2.35 18.19
C ARG A 54 6.58 -1.45 17.60
N LEU A 55 6.23 -0.36 16.92
CA LEU A 55 7.24 0.54 16.32
C LEU A 55 8.10 1.25 17.37
N LEU A 56 7.54 1.62 18.51
CA LEU A 56 8.27 2.27 19.60
C LEU A 56 9.16 1.31 20.39
N SER A 57 8.91 0.00 20.29
CA SER A 57 9.72 -1.03 20.97
C SER A 57 11.11 -1.22 20.35
N GLN A 58 11.34 -0.73 19.13
CA GLN A 58 12.60 -0.87 18.40
C GLN A 58 13.17 0.50 18.05
N GLU A 59 14.44 0.75 18.37
CA GLU A 59 15.10 2.03 18.13
C GLU A 59 15.08 2.43 16.65
N ALA A 60 15.37 1.48 15.76
CA ALA A 60 15.45 1.68 14.31
C ALA A 60 14.11 2.02 13.63
N THR A 61 12.97 1.84 14.31
CA THR A 61 11.66 2.29 13.81
C THR A 61 11.17 3.51 14.56
N ARG A 62 11.48 3.61 15.86
CA ARG A 62 11.12 4.74 16.71
C ARG A 62 11.68 6.07 16.20
N GLU A 63 12.87 6.07 15.58
CA GLU A 63 13.50 7.29 15.06
C GLU A 63 12.65 8.03 14.00
N PHE A 64 11.74 7.33 13.32
CA PHE A 64 10.86 7.91 12.30
C PHE A 64 9.55 8.49 12.87
N ILE A 65 9.28 8.31 14.18
CA ILE A 65 8.00 8.68 14.80
C ILE A 65 8.12 10.08 15.40
N THR A 66 7.59 11.09 14.68
CA THR A 66 7.66 12.49 15.10
C THR A 66 6.45 12.96 15.90
N ASP A 67 5.26 12.48 15.53
CA ASP A 67 3.98 12.83 16.15
C ASP A 67 3.07 11.61 16.07
N GLN A 68 3.08 10.79 17.13
CA GLN A 68 2.32 9.55 17.19
C GLN A 68 0.83 9.77 16.99
N LYS A 69 0.26 10.86 17.50
CA LYS A 69 -1.18 11.13 17.41
C LYS A 69 -1.57 11.39 15.95
N ARG A 70 -0.89 12.33 15.29
CA ARG A 70 -1.18 12.69 13.89
C ARG A 70 -0.92 11.52 12.94
N LEU A 71 0.16 10.78 13.17
CA LEU A 71 0.48 9.60 12.37
C LEU A 71 -0.54 8.48 12.63
N GLY A 72 -1.05 8.33 13.86
CA GLY A 72 -2.13 7.41 14.21
C GLY A 72 -3.44 7.73 13.51
N GLU A 73 -3.85 9.01 13.47
CA GLU A 73 -5.03 9.46 12.71
C GLU A 73 -4.90 9.16 11.21
N SER A 74 -3.69 9.34 10.66
CA SER A 74 -3.38 9.03 9.27
C SER A 74 -3.48 7.52 8.99
N LEU A 75 -2.92 6.69 9.90
CA LEU A 75 -3.00 5.23 9.82
C LEU A 75 -4.45 4.73 9.94
N ALA A 76 -5.25 5.31 10.85
CA ALA A 76 -6.66 5.00 11.01
C ALA A 76 -7.43 5.24 9.71
N THR A 77 -7.20 6.41 9.11
CA THR A 77 -7.84 6.82 7.85
C THR A 77 -7.46 5.85 6.73
N TRP A 78 -6.16 5.57 6.57
CA TRP A 78 -5.69 4.62 5.56
C TRP A 78 -6.29 3.22 5.75
N PHE A 79 -6.34 2.72 6.99
CA PHE A 79 -6.91 1.41 7.30
C PHE A 79 -8.39 1.35 6.97
N CYS A 80 -9.17 2.37 7.33
CA CYS A 80 -10.59 2.44 6.99
C CYS A 80 -10.82 2.52 5.47
N GLU A 81 -9.94 3.19 4.73
CA GLU A 81 -10.02 3.26 3.26
C GLU A 81 -9.79 1.89 2.59
N LEU A 82 -9.17 0.90 3.24
CA LEU A 82 -9.15 -0.49 2.74
C LEU A 82 -10.57 -1.06 2.62
N PHE A 83 -11.51 -0.56 3.42
CA PHE A 83 -12.93 -0.91 3.42
C PHE A 83 -13.80 0.15 2.72
N GLY A 84 -13.21 1.01 1.88
CA GLY A 84 -13.94 2.08 1.19
C GLY A 84 -14.78 1.61 0.01
N GLY A 85 -14.46 0.45 -0.58
CA GLY A 85 -15.18 -0.12 -1.74
C GLY A 85 -15.03 0.63 -3.06
N VAL A 86 -14.17 1.66 -3.13
CA VAL A 86 -13.81 2.37 -4.37
C VAL A 86 -12.30 2.41 -4.47
N TYR A 87 -11.76 1.71 -5.48
CA TYR A 87 -10.33 1.51 -5.68
C TYR A 87 -9.92 2.01 -7.06
N ASP A 88 -10.07 3.31 -7.29
CA ASP A 88 -9.85 3.98 -8.57
C ASP A 88 -8.50 4.71 -8.62
N ASP A 89 -8.31 5.55 -9.65
CA ASP A 89 -7.13 6.41 -9.79
C ASP A 89 -6.88 7.28 -8.54
N THR A 90 -7.94 7.77 -7.89
CA THR A 90 -7.84 8.58 -6.67
C THR A 90 -7.28 7.76 -5.51
N TYR A 91 -7.77 6.53 -5.36
CA TYR A 91 -7.22 5.58 -4.40
C TYR A 91 -5.73 5.33 -4.65
N ALA A 92 -5.37 5.06 -5.90
CA ALA A 92 -4.00 4.78 -6.32
C ALA A 92 -3.04 5.94 -6.00
N LEU A 93 -3.44 7.18 -6.33
CA LEU A 93 -2.65 8.38 -6.04
C LEU A 93 -2.40 8.56 -4.54
N LYS A 94 -3.38 8.25 -3.69
CA LYS A 94 -3.19 8.28 -2.23
C LYS A 94 -2.14 7.27 -1.79
N ARG A 95 -2.17 6.04 -2.31
CA ARG A 95 -1.19 4.98 -1.96
C ARG A 95 0.22 5.29 -2.45
N LEU A 96 0.34 5.80 -3.67
CA LEU A 96 1.60 6.30 -4.20
C LEU A 96 2.15 7.43 -3.34
N ASN A 97 1.32 8.40 -2.94
CA ASN A 97 1.75 9.50 -2.09
C ASN A 97 2.21 9.02 -0.70
N ILE A 98 1.53 8.04 -0.10
CA ILE A 98 1.99 7.40 1.15
C ILE A 98 3.38 6.78 0.96
N GLY A 99 3.59 6.02 -0.11
CA GLY A 99 4.91 5.45 -0.44
C GLY A 99 5.98 6.53 -0.64
N LEU A 100 5.65 7.62 -1.36
CA LEU A 100 6.56 8.76 -1.59
C LEU A 100 6.94 9.48 -0.29
N ILE A 101 6.01 9.61 0.67
CA ILE A 101 6.32 10.18 1.99
C ILE A 101 7.33 9.31 2.72
N HIS A 102 7.15 7.99 2.71
CA HIS A 102 8.10 7.06 3.33
C HIS A 102 9.49 7.11 2.68
N VAL A 103 9.54 7.18 1.35
CA VAL A 103 10.78 7.39 0.59
C VAL A 103 11.46 8.69 1.01
N ARG A 104 10.70 9.80 1.09
CA ARG A 104 11.24 11.14 1.40
C ARG A 104 11.88 11.21 2.78
N ILE A 105 11.34 10.50 3.77
CA ILE A 105 11.91 10.44 5.11
C ILE A 105 13.03 9.39 5.23
N GLY A 106 13.35 8.67 4.15
CA GLY A 106 14.37 7.63 4.13
C GLY A 106 13.95 6.35 4.86
N LEU A 107 12.65 6.09 5.05
CA LEU A 107 12.18 4.89 5.74
C LEU A 107 12.47 3.65 4.89
N PRO A 108 13.22 2.65 5.41
CA PRO A 108 13.42 1.39 4.70
C PRO A 108 12.09 0.65 4.46
N VAL A 109 11.80 0.28 3.20
CA VAL A 109 10.55 -0.38 2.79
C VAL A 109 10.22 -1.67 3.57
N ARG A 110 11.24 -2.35 4.10
CA ARG A 110 11.05 -3.52 4.96
C ARG A 110 10.20 -3.25 6.21
N TYR A 111 10.21 -2.03 6.76
CA TYR A 111 9.46 -1.71 7.97
C TYR A 111 7.94 -1.68 7.72
N PRO A 112 7.41 -0.88 6.77
CA PRO A 112 5.98 -0.97 6.45
C PRO A 112 5.57 -2.38 6.00
N LEU A 113 6.41 -3.09 5.25
CA LEU A 113 6.11 -4.47 4.82
C LEU A 113 5.96 -5.46 5.98
N VAL A 114 6.83 -5.40 6.99
CA VAL A 114 6.70 -6.27 8.18
C VAL A 114 5.44 -5.91 8.97
N MET A 115 5.10 -4.62 9.08
CA MET A 115 3.90 -4.19 9.81
C MET A 115 2.58 -4.67 9.17
N LEU A 116 2.61 -5.15 7.93
CA LEU A 116 1.44 -5.73 7.26
C LEU A 116 0.89 -6.97 7.98
N ASP A 117 1.68 -7.70 8.78
CA ASP A 117 1.12 -8.82 9.58
C ASP A 117 0.04 -8.31 10.55
N LEU A 118 0.25 -7.12 11.10
CA LEU A 118 -0.66 -6.51 12.05
C LEU A 118 -1.88 -5.97 11.33
N ILE A 119 -1.67 -5.25 10.23
CA ILE A 119 -2.76 -4.77 9.37
C ILE A 119 -3.64 -5.92 8.90
N ALA A 120 -3.03 -6.99 8.40
CA ALA A 120 -3.74 -8.16 7.91
C ALA A 120 -4.59 -8.77 9.02
N ARG A 121 -4.02 -9.00 10.22
CA ARG A 121 -4.76 -9.60 11.33
C ARG A 121 -6.04 -8.82 11.68
N TYR A 122 -5.93 -7.50 11.83
CA TYR A 122 -7.08 -6.64 12.16
C TYR A 122 -8.09 -6.54 11.01
N GLY A 123 -7.62 -6.44 9.77
CA GLY A 123 -8.52 -6.38 8.63
C GLY A 123 -9.20 -7.72 8.33
N GLU A 124 -8.53 -8.84 8.56
CA GLU A 124 -9.12 -10.18 8.48
C GLU A 124 -10.14 -10.42 9.60
N GLU A 125 -9.94 -9.86 10.79
CA GLU A 125 -10.94 -9.88 11.87
C GLU A 125 -12.21 -9.12 11.47
N VAL A 126 -12.08 -7.95 10.85
CA VAL A 126 -13.22 -7.17 10.33
C VAL A 126 -13.92 -7.93 9.19
N ALA A 127 -13.15 -8.37 8.20
CA ALA A 127 -13.67 -9.06 7.02
C ALA A 127 -14.31 -10.40 7.35
N GLY A 128 -13.75 -11.14 8.32
CA GLY A 128 -14.26 -12.43 8.77
C GLY A 128 -15.68 -12.39 9.32
N GLN A 129 -16.13 -11.24 9.83
CA GLN A 129 -17.51 -11.05 10.32
C GLN A 129 -18.55 -11.16 9.20
N ALA A 130 -18.17 -10.85 7.95
CA ALA A 130 -19.02 -10.97 6.76
C ALA A 130 -18.77 -12.26 5.95
N GLY A 131 -17.93 -13.17 6.47
CA GLY A 131 -17.68 -14.48 5.88
C GLY A 131 -16.52 -14.55 4.88
N ALA A 132 -16.35 -15.72 4.27
CA ALA A 132 -15.17 -16.05 3.48
C ALA A 132 -15.00 -15.19 2.21
N GLU A 133 -16.09 -14.73 1.61
CA GLU A 133 -16.03 -13.83 0.44
C GLU A 133 -15.43 -12.47 0.81
N ALA A 134 -15.86 -11.86 1.93
CA ALA A 134 -15.31 -10.60 2.41
C ALA A 134 -13.84 -10.74 2.83
N LEU A 135 -13.46 -11.86 3.45
CA LEU A 135 -12.07 -12.17 3.76
C LEU A 135 -11.19 -12.25 2.49
N THR A 136 -11.71 -12.87 1.44
CA THR A 136 -11.01 -12.96 0.14
C THR A 136 -10.88 -11.58 -0.50
N ALA A 137 -11.96 -10.79 -0.50
CA ALA A 137 -11.96 -9.42 -0.99
C ALA A 137 -10.93 -8.55 -0.26
N PHE A 138 -10.88 -8.63 1.07
CA PHE A 138 -9.92 -7.89 1.89
C PHE A 138 -8.48 -8.24 1.53
N ARG A 139 -8.17 -9.54 1.36
CA ARG A 139 -6.83 -9.99 0.95
C ARG A 139 -6.44 -9.45 -0.44
N LYS A 140 -7.37 -9.42 -1.40
CA LYS A 140 -7.14 -8.81 -2.72
C LYS A 140 -6.82 -7.32 -2.59
N VAL A 141 -7.63 -6.58 -1.83
CA VAL A 141 -7.43 -5.13 -1.64
C VAL A 141 -6.15 -4.82 -0.88
N LEU A 142 -5.80 -5.61 0.15
CA LEU A 142 -4.52 -5.46 0.84
C LEU A 142 -3.35 -5.70 -0.12
N ALA A 143 -3.43 -6.71 -0.99
CA ALA A 143 -2.40 -6.94 -2.02
C ALA A 143 -2.30 -5.79 -3.03
N LEU A 144 -3.44 -5.24 -3.48
CA LEU A 144 -3.51 -4.05 -4.34
C LEU A 144 -2.83 -2.84 -3.68
N ASP A 145 -3.17 -2.56 -2.42
CA ASP A 145 -2.61 -1.45 -1.64
C ASP A 145 -1.08 -1.60 -1.52
N VAL A 146 -0.64 -2.81 -1.15
CA VAL A 146 0.77 -3.13 -0.95
C VAL A 146 1.58 -2.96 -2.23
N ALA A 147 1.08 -3.49 -3.34
CA ALA A 147 1.72 -3.33 -4.64
C ALA A 147 1.79 -1.86 -5.06
N THR A 148 0.70 -1.11 -4.88
CA THR A 148 0.61 0.30 -5.30
C THR A 148 1.50 1.21 -4.45
N PHE A 149 1.54 1.07 -3.13
CA PHE A 149 2.45 1.90 -2.31
C PHE A 149 3.92 1.52 -2.58
N ASN A 150 4.21 0.22 -2.74
CA ASN A 150 5.58 -0.25 -2.96
C ASN A 150 6.14 0.26 -4.29
N GLN A 151 5.27 0.47 -5.29
CA GLN A 151 5.64 1.08 -6.55
C GLN A 151 6.32 2.45 -6.39
N ALA A 152 5.96 3.24 -5.36
CA ALA A 152 6.59 4.53 -5.13
C ALA A 152 8.09 4.40 -4.81
N TYR A 153 8.51 3.32 -4.13
CA TYR A 153 9.92 3.05 -3.86
C TYR A 153 10.67 2.70 -5.15
N GLU A 154 10.09 1.83 -5.99
CA GLU A 154 10.67 1.47 -7.28
C GLU A 154 10.76 2.69 -8.21
N ASN A 155 9.70 3.49 -8.28
CA ASN A 155 9.66 4.72 -9.07
C ASN A 155 10.76 5.69 -8.66
N ASN A 156 11.00 5.87 -7.35
CA ASN A 156 12.06 6.74 -6.86
C ASN A 156 13.46 6.23 -7.24
N GLN A 157 13.72 4.93 -7.06
CA GLN A 157 15.01 4.33 -7.44
C GLN A 157 15.27 4.46 -8.95
N LEU A 158 14.24 4.19 -9.75
CA LEU A 158 14.32 4.32 -11.19
C LEU A 158 14.55 5.77 -11.62
N GLN A 159 13.81 6.73 -11.05
CA GLN A 159 13.93 8.14 -11.40
C GLN A 159 15.35 8.65 -11.15
N HIS A 160 15.91 8.38 -9.96
CA HIS A 160 17.28 8.80 -9.65
C HIS A 160 18.30 8.23 -10.63
N LEU A 161 18.16 6.97 -11.02
CA LEU A 161 19.08 6.36 -11.97
C LEU A 161 18.85 6.86 -13.40
N ALA A 162 17.60 7.14 -13.79
CA ALA A 162 17.27 7.75 -15.06
C ALA A 162 17.89 9.15 -15.17
N ASP A 163 17.84 9.95 -14.11
CA ASP A 163 18.45 11.28 -14.06
C ASP A 163 19.98 11.21 -14.19
N LEU A 164 20.62 10.24 -13.54
CA LEU A 164 22.08 10.02 -13.63
C LEU A 164 22.53 9.53 -15.01
N THR A 165 21.73 8.69 -15.66
CA THR A 165 22.06 8.08 -16.96
C THR A 165 21.56 8.89 -18.16
N GLY A 166 20.66 9.85 -17.94
CA GLY A 166 19.91 10.55 -18.97
C GLY A 166 18.98 9.63 -19.79
N ASN A 167 18.74 8.39 -19.34
CA ASN A 167 18.02 7.39 -20.11
C ASN A 167 17.31 6.35 -19.22
N GLU A 168 15.98 6.48 -19.09
CA GLU A 168 15.14 5.56 -18.28
C GLU A 168 15.32 4.08 -18.70
N ARG A 169 15.51 3.80 -19.99
CA ARG A 169 15.70 2.42 -20.49
C ARG A 169 17.03 1.84 -20.03
N LEU A 170 18.09 2.63 -20.04
CA LEU A 170 19.39 2.22 -19.50
C LEU A 170 19.28 2.01 -17.98
N ALA A 171 18.62 2.93 -17.28
CA ALA A 171 18.38 2.81 -15.84
C ALA A 171 17.65 1.51 -15.47
N ARG A 172 16.55 1.16 -16.17
CA ARG A 172 15.84 -0.11 -15.95
C ARG A 172 16.73 -1.35 -16.17
N ARG A 173 17.62 -1.32 -17.16
CA ARG A 173 18.57 -2.40 -17.43
C ARG A 173 19.60 -2.56 -16.31
N LEU A 174 20.16 -1.45 -15.85
CA LEU A 174 21.14 -1.43 -14.76
C LEU A 174 20.52 -1.92 -13.44
N LEU A 175 19.29 -1.50 -13.11
CA LEU A 175 18.56 -2.02 -11.93
C LEU A 175 18.31 -3.53 -12.00
N SER A 176 18.13 -4.07 -13.21
CA SER A 176 17.90 -5.49 -13.43
C SER A 176 19.18 -6.33 -13.41
N GLY A 177 20.34 -5.73 -13.09
CA GLY A 177 21.65 -6.40 -13.09
C GLY A 177 22.19 -6.69 -14.49
N GLY A 178 21.76 -5.92 -15.50
CA GLY A 178 22.20 -6.04 -16.89
C GLY A 178 23.62 -5.54 -17.16
#